data_AF-A0A1E1MCG9-F1
#
_entry.id   AF-A0A1E1MCG9-F1
#
_cell.length_a   1.000
_cell.length_b   1.000
_cell.length_c   1.000
_cell.angle_alpha   90.00
_cell.angle_beta   90.00
_cell.angle_gamma   90.00
#
_symmetry.space_group_name_H-M   'P 1'
#
loop_
_entity.id
_entity.type
_entity.pdbx_description
1 polymer ?
#
loop_
_entity_poly.entity_id
_entity_poly.type
_entity_poly.pdbx_seq_one_letter_code
_entity_poly.pdbx_strand_id
1 'polypeptide(L)'
;MAAIGGAANFAAEYRAWEQINTGLPPITTAAAAPGVYNISRTIPYPPPAVGLPPPVPNGLTPILNRLKPNPIPPAAPAALAVVLPSRPDFPGNPAHWTGVKILGAGAFGEVSLWEWNKPAGVVAPPVPKIAVKTAATPAAGSILHEEGQVMNGLNMANSAHIVELIVNPPVDVTLASAAAEGLPVGWVTATPRVRRLIMEYCDQGSLRELIRMRRARNLRFEELTLWKIFECLIDGCAAMQHGGEFVYNALGIAQIDPTSPYVTLPPQVAGHVHFDLKPANVMTSSRDIPPRPAVAVPPAAVPPGTHPDTPICKLGDFGNAVLWPDSRVPIPIWNWSVNQKYRYRGTPAYLAPEQFSDRWNHSDYITSPDRVCGVYSAHTNVWGIGQIMYDLACYDQAPVEAHRPWTPATIHSVPSLGRVFGVELSTLPFSLGLKDTIQECLRVRQSILTLGTTANMPGGVGKEQWSELNRVEPLMPAAMLQFRTVKLLCTRTEFAGRGRCGNRVKWRRGGQGGPVRCWKHWDTRRYPFGGV
;
A
#
# COMPACT_ATOMS: atom_id res chain seq x y z
N MET A 1 -9.68 -35.06 20.63
CA MET A 1 -9.54 -33.68 21.11
C MET A 1 -8.57 -33.67 22.29
N ALA A 2 -7.28 -33.51 22.03
CA ALA A 2 -6.27 -33.33 23.07
C ALA A 2 -5.74 -31.90 22.97
N ALA A 3 -5.78 -31.17 24.08
CA ALA A 3 -5.27 -29.81 24.19
C ALA A 3 -3.73 -29.81 24.03
N ILE A 4 -3.24 -29.20 22.95
CA ILE A 4 -1.81 -29.00 22.73
C ILE A 4 -1.41 -27.70 23.44
N GLY A 5 -0.39 -27.77 24.29
CA GLY A 5 0.06 -26.72 25.21
C GLY A 5 0.69 -25.50 24.54
N GLY A 6 -0.12 -24.64 23.91
CA GLY A 6 0.33 -23.40 23.25
C GLY A 6 0.27 -22.12 24.10
N ALA A 7 -0.38 -22.13 25.26
CA ALA A 7 -0.65 -20.89 26.01
C ALA A 7 0.58 -20.31 26.72
N ALA A 8 1.51 -21.16 27.17
CA ALA A 8 2.69 -20.71 27.93
C ALA A 8 3.72 -19.98 27.04
N ASN A 9 3.90 -20.44 25.79
CA ASN A 9 4.82 -19.81 24.84
C ASN A 9 4.27 -18.48 24.31
N PHE A 10 2.98 -18.41 23.96
CA PHE A 10 2.38 -17.17 23.49
C PHE A 10 2.42 -16.05 24.55
N ALA A 11 2.16 -16.38 25.82
CA ALA A 11 2.24 -15.40 26.89
C ALA A 11 3.67 -14.94 27.18
N ALA A 12 4.68 -15.81 27.00
CA ALA A 12 6.08 -15.44 27.14
C ALA A 12 6.56 -14.57 25.97
N GLU A 13 6.18 -14.93 24.74
CA GLU A 13 6.41 -14.14 23.53
C GLU A 13 5.76 -12.77 23.66
N TYR A 14 4.45 -12.72 23.97
CA TYR A 14 3.70 -11.48 24.14
C TYR A 14 4.32 -10.57 25.22
N ARG A 15 4.80 -11.16 26.33
CA ARG A 15 5.50 -10.42 27.40
C ARG A 15 6.83 -9.82 26.92
N ALA A 16 7.60 -10.57 26.13
CA ALA A 16 8.80 -10.04 25.49
C ALA A 16 8.44 -8.90 24.51
N TRP A 17 7.38 -9.09 23.73
CA TRP A 17 6.91 -8.12 22.74
C TRP A 17 6.36 -6.82 23.35
N GLU A 18 5.64 -6.88 24.46
CA GLU A 18 5.07 -5.70 25.13
C GLU A 18 6.15 -4.83 25.80
N GLN A 19 7.16 -5.47 26.38
CA GLN A 19 8.30 -4.81 26.99
C GLN A 19 9.17 -4.07 25.95
N ILE A 20 9.36 -4.66 24.76
CA ILE A 20 10.07 -4.04 23.64
C ILE A 20 9.34 -2.79 23.11
N ASN A 21 8.01 -2.82 23.08
CA ASN A 21 7.23 -1.78 22.40
C ASN A 21 6.83 -0.58 23.29
N THR A 22 6.75 -0.76 24.61
CA THR A 22 6.16 0.26 25.50
C THR A 22 7.11 0.80 26.57
N GLY A 23 8.21 0.10 26.86
CA GLY A 23 9.12 0.45 27.96
C GLY A 23 8.47 0.38 29.36
N LEU A 24 7.26 -0.18 29.48
CA LEU A 24 6.55 -0.34 30.75
C LEU A 24 7.01 -1.61 31.48
N PRO A 25 6.95 -1.66 32.83
CA PRO A 25 7.29 -2.85 33.59
C PRO A 25 6.37 -4.03 33.23
N PRO A 26 6.90 -5.26 33.23
CA PRO A 26 6.18 -6.44 32.75
C PRO A 26 4.93 -6.73 33.59
N ILE A 27 3.85 -7.09 32.91
CA ILE A 27 2.60 -7.52 33.54
C ILE A 27 2.85 -8.87 34.23
N THR A 28 2.73 -8.91 35.56
CA THR A 28 3.09 -10.07 36.37
C THR A 28 2.05 -11.20 36.34
N THR A 29 0.82 -10.93 35.90
CA THR A 29 -0.27 -11.94 35.81
C THR A 29 -1.22 -11.69 34.63
N ALA A 30 -1.82 -12.76 34.08
CA ALA A 30 -2.79 -12.67 32.98
C ALA A 30 -4.04 -11.84 33.32
N ALA A 31 -4.39 -11.72 34.61
CA ALA A 31 -5.52 -10.91 35.09
C ALA A 31 -5.27 -9.40 35.01
N ALA A 32 -4.01 -8.96 34.97
CA ALA A 32 -3.64 -7.54 34.89
C ALA A 32 -3.58 -7.00 33.45
N ALA A 33 -3.59 -7.87 32.43
CA ALA A 33 -3.51 -7.49 31.02
C ALA A 33 -4.63 -6.55 30.54
N PRO A 34 -5.92 -6.73 30.93
CA PRO A 34 -6.99 -5.79 30.55
C PRO A 34 -6.81 -4.40 31.17
N GLY A 35 -6.21 -4.29 32.37
CA GLY A 35 -5.97 -3.02 33.05
C GLY A 35 -4.91 -2.17 32.35
N VAL A 36 -3.78 -2.78 32.00
CA VAL A 36 -2.67 -2.12 31.30
C VAL A 36 -3.05 -1.77 29.84
N TYR A 37 -3.81 -2.65 29.17
CA TYR A 37 -4.38 -2.36 27.85
C TYR A 37 -5.33 -1.14 27.87
N ASN A 38 -6.07 -0.92 28.96
CA ASN A 38 -6.94 0.24 29.11
C ASN A 38 -6.17 1.52 29.47
N ILE A 39 -5.09 1.42 30.24
CA ILE A 39 -4.22 2.56 30.59
C ILE A 39 -3.44 3.06 29.36
N SER A 40 -2.97 2.18 28.47
CA SER A 40 -2.28 2.58 27.24
C SER A 40 -3.17 3.33 26.23
N ARG A 41 -4.50 3.18 26.33
CA ARG A 41 -5.49 3.96 25.57
C ARG A 41 -5.82 5.31 26.20
N THR A 42 -5.46 5.53 27.45
CA THR A 42 -5.82 6.70 28.24
C THR A 42 -4.56 7.38 28.77
N ILE A 43 -3.81 8.02 27.88
CA ILE A 43 -3.01 9.19 28.26
C ILE A 43 -3.83 10.41 27.84
N PRO A 44 -4.64 11.00 28.74
CA PRO A 44 -5.21 12.31 28.50
C PRO A 44 -4.03 13.28 28.39
N TYR A 45 -3.96 14.03 27.30
CA TYR A 45 -3.18 15.26 27.29
C TYR A 45 -3.73 16.15 28.43
N PRO A 46 -2.91 16.57 29.41
CA PRO A 46 -3.35 17.62 30.31
C PRO A 46 -3.67 18.85 29.45
N PRO A 47 -4.82 19.52 29.63
CA PRO A 47 -5.05 20.81 28.99
C PRO A 47 -3.90 21.75 29.40
N PRO A 48 -3.38 22.56 28.47
CA PRO A 48 -2.33 23.51 28.82
C PRO A 48 -2.85 24.39 29.95
N ALA A 49 -2.01 24.57 30.98
CA ALA A 49 -2.31 25.52 32.04
C ALA A 49 -2.58 26.88 31.38
N VAL A 50 -3.76 27.44 31.64
CA VAL A 50 -4.13 28.79 31.22
C VAL A 50 -3.31 29.75 32.08
N GLY A 51 -2.05 29.95 31.71
CA GLY A 51 -1.26 31.06 32.19
C GLY A 51 -1.81 32.34 31.56
N LEU A 52 -2.07 33.35 32.38
CA LEU A 52 -2.30 34.71 31.89
C LEU A 52 -1.16 35.10 30.94
N PRO A 53 -1.45 35.70 29.78
CA PRO A 53 -0.40 36.06 28.83
C PRO A 53 0.54 37.07 29.50
N PRO A 54 1.86 36.84 29.52
CA PRO A 54 2.80 37.88 29.92
C PRO A 54 2.69 39.06 28.94
N PRO A 55 2.93 40.29 29.40
CA PRO A 55 2.93 41.47 28.55
C PRO A 55 3.96 41.26 27.43
N VAL A 56 3.51 41.39 26.18
CA VAL A 56 4.32 41.17 24.98
C VAL A 56 5.43 42.21 24.93
N PRO A 57 6.72 41.85 25.02
CA PRO A 57 7.81 42.75 24.70
C PRO A 57 7.85 42.92 23.18
N ASN A 58 7.92 44.17 22.73
CA ASN A 58 8.13 44.51 21.32
C ASN A 58 9.45 43.91 20.84
N GLY A 59 9.34 42.93 19.93
CA GLY A 59 10.47 42.31 19.24
C GLY A 59 10.55 40.82 19.51
N LEU A 60 9.88 40.01 18.68
CA LEU A 60 10.06 38.56 18.67
C LEU A 60 10.49 38.08 17.29
N THR A 61 11.75 37.65 17.23
CA THR A 61 12.21 36.58 16.34
C THR A 61 11.30 35.36 16.55
N PRO A 62 10.82 34.69 15.48
CA PRO A 62 9.93 33.56 15.63
C PRO A 62 10.68 32.38 16.26
N ILE A 63 10.35 32.06 17.51
CA ILE A 63 10.74 30.81 18.15
C ILE A 63 9.95 29.69 17.46
N LEU A 64 10.55 29.10 16.44
CA LEU A 64 10.11 27.85 15.82
C LEU A 64 10.23 26.72 16.85
N ASN A 65 9.16 26.46 17.60
CA ASN A 65 9.02 25.23 18.36
C ASN A 65 8.96 24.05 17.38
N ARG A 66 10.13 23.51 17.06
CA ARG A 66 10.30 22.24 16.34
C ARG A 66 9.78 21.13 17.23
N LEU A 67 8.53 20.71 17.02
CA LEU A 67 8.07 19.40 17.46
C LEU A 67 8.88 18.36 16.67
N LYS A 68 10.00 17.90 17.23
CA LYS A 68 10.62 16.66 16.77
C LYS A 68 9.58 15.55 16.97
N PRO A 69 9.27 14.71 15.97
CA PRO A 69 8.52 13.50 16.23
C PRO A 69 9.29 12.74 17.33
N ASN A 70 8.59 12.32 18.39
CA ASN A 70 9.21 11.46 19.40
C ASN A 70 9.76 10.24 18.67
N PRO A 71 11.08 10.01 18.65
CA PRO A 71 11.59 8.77 18.12
C PRO A 71 11.01 7.65 18.98
N ILE A 72 10.30 6.73 18.34
CA ILE A 72 10.09 5.41 18.95
C ILE A 72 11.51 4.91 19.26
N PRO A 73 11.85 4.59 20.52
CA PRO A 73 13.19 4.11 20.84
C PRO A 73 13.47 2.90 19.95
N PRO A 74 14.60 2.87 19.22
CA PRO A 74 14.98 1.66 18.51
C PRO A 74 15.01 0.51 19.53
N ALA A 75 14.37 -0.61 19.19
CA ALA A 75 14.50 -1.82 20.00
C ALA A 75 16.00 -2.11 20.21
N ALA A 76 16.37 -2.53 21.42
CA ALA A 76 17.77 -2.85 21.72
C ALA A 76 18.28 -3.90 20.70
N PRO A 77 19.34 -3.60 19.92
CA PRO A 77 19.86 -4.48 18.86
C PRO A 77 20.13 -5.92 19.32
N ALA A 78 20.41 -6.10 20.61
CA ALA A 78 20.69 -7.39 21.24
C ALA A 78 19.48 -8.37 21.24
N ALA A 79 18.23 -7.90 21.28
CA ALA A 79 17.07 -8.79 21.29
C ALA A 79 16.73 -9.37 19.91
N LEU A 80 17.04 -8.64 18.83
CA LEU A 80 16.87 -9.10 17.44
C LEU A 80 18.02 -10.00 16.97
N ALA A 81 19.24 -9.74 17.44
CA ALA A 81 20.43 -10.53 17.10
C ALA A 81 20.38 -11.98 17.61
N VAL A 82 19.66 -12.24 18.72
CA VAL A 82 19.50 -13.59 19.28
C VAL A 82 18.55 -14.46 18.47
N VAL A 83 17.63 -13.86 17.71
CA VAL A 83 16.54 -14.63 17.06
C VAL A 83 17.02 -15.26 15.75
N LEU A 84 18.06 -14.74 15.09
CA LEU A 84 18.30 -15.01 13.67
C LEU A 84 19.81 -15.11 13.33
N PRO A 85 20.49 -16.23 13.67
CA PRO A 85 21.90 -16.44 13.36
C PRO A 85 22.16 -16.50 11.84
N SER A 86 23.43 -16.28 11.44
CA SER A 86 23.99 -16.27 10.07
C SER A 86 23.18 -17.08 9.06
N ARG A 87 22.58 -16.39 8.08
CA ARG A 87 21.55 -16.94 7.21
C ARG A 87 22.00 -17.15 5.76
N PRO A 88 22.07 -18.39 5.26
CA PRO A 88 22.73 -18.74 4.00
C PRO A 88 22.14 -18.08 2.74
N ASP A 89 20.96 -17.49 2.82
CA ASP A 89 20.22 -16.86 1.73
C ASP A 89 20.52 -15.36 1.55
N PHE A 90 21.32 -14.73 2.41
CA PHE A 90 21.60 -13.29 2.33
C PHE A 90 22.72 -12.98 1.34
N PRO A 91 22.68 -11.83 0.63
CA PRO A 91 23.75 -11.44 -0.28
C PRO A 91 25.05 -11.14 0.48
N GLY A 92 26.18 -11.67 0.01
CA GLY A 92 27.46 -11.59 0.70
C GLY A 92 27.58 -12.61 1.85
N ASN A 93 28.48 -12.38 2.80
CA ASN A 93 28.59 -13.19 4.00
C ASN A 93 27.43 -12.90 4.98
N PRO A 94 26.55 -13.88 5.25
CA PRO A 94 25.40 -13.69 6.14
C PRO A 94 25.73 -13.27 7.56
N ALA A 95 26.94 -13.56 8.04
CA ALA A 95 27.39 -13.19 9.38
C ALA A 95 27.52 -11.68 9.59
N HIS A 96 27.50 -10.88 8.52
CA HIS A 96 27.62 -9.42 8.59
C HIS A 96 26.27 -8.71 8.48
N TRP A 97 25.17 -9.43 8.30
CA TRP A 97 23.83 -8.87 8.31
C TRP A 97 23.27 -8.83 9.73
N THR A 98 22.62 -7.73 10.10
CA THR A 98 21.96 -7.61 11.41
C THR A 98 20.57 -7.02 11.24
N GLY A 99 19.58 -7.67 11.87
CA GLY A 99 18.22 -7.15 11.95
C GLY A 99 18.17 -5.91 12.84
N VAL A 100 17.73 -4.79 12.27
CA VAL A 100 17.74 -3.48 12.93
C VAL A 100 16.36 -3.10 13.45
N LYS A 101 15.30 -3.38 12.68
CA LYS A 101 13.96 -2.86 12.99
C LYS A 101 12.86 -3.72 12.36
N ILE A 102 11.73 -3.87 13.03
CA ILE A 102 10.51 -4.40 12.40
C ILE A 102 9.79 -3.26 11.66
N LEU A 103 9.56 -3.47 10.37
CA LEU A 103 8.89 -2.50 9.49
C LEU A 103 7.37 -2.72 9.49
N GLY A 104 6.91 -3.96 9.65
CA GLY A 104 5.49 -4.27 9.79
C GLY A 104 5.22 -5.75 9.99
N ALA A 105 4.04 -6.09 10.51
CA ALA A 105 3.58 -7.46 10.66
C ALA A 105 2.14 -7.60 10.13
N GLY A 106 1.84 -8.74 9.52
CA GLY A 106 0.54 -9.05 8.92
C GLY A 106 0.18 -10.52 9.05
N ALA A 107 -0.95 -10.90 8.43
CA ALA A 107 -1.50 -12.26 8.54
C ALA A 107 -0.55 -13.37 8.04
N PHE A 108 0.37 -13.03 7.14
CA PHE A 108 1.24 -13.98 6.47
C PHE A 108 2.71 -13.87 6.88
N GLY A 109 3.05 -12.98 7.81
CA GLY A 109 4.43 -12.83 8.27
C GLY A 109 4.78 -11.43 8.74
N GLU A 110 6.07 -11.24 8.91
CA GLU A 110 6.70 -10.00 9.38
C GLU A 110 7.69 -9.49 8.34
N VAL A 111 7.81 -8.18 8.20
CA VAL A 111 8.84 -7.50 7.41
C VAL A 111 9.80 -6.82 8.37
N SER A 112 11.09 -7.12 8.26
CA SER A 112 12.17 -6.52 9.07
C SER A 112 13.21 -5.84 8.19
N LEU A 113 13.79 -4.74 8.68
CA LEU A 113 14.95 -4.07 8.12
C LEU A 113 16.21 -4.76 8.61
N TRP A 114 17.12 -5.03 7.68
CA TRP A 114 18.46 -5.54 7.94
C TRP A 114 19.49 -4.61 7.35
N GLU A 115 20.60 -4.45 8.06
CA GLU A 115 21.73 -3.64 7.63
C GLU A 115 23.02 -4.47 7.63
N TRP A 116 23.88 -4.19 6.65
CA TRP A 116 25.20 -4.79 6.53
C TRP A 116 26.20 -4.06 7.43
N ASN A 117 26.66 -4.74 8.47
CA ASN A 117 27.72 -4.28 9.34
C ASN A 117 29.06 -4.48 8.64
N LYS A 118 29.51 -3.48 7.85
CA LYS A 118 30.75 -3.53 7.06
C LYS A 118 31.98 -3.80 7.95
N PRO A 119 32.54 -5.02 7.95
CA PRO A 119 33.81 -5.26 8.63
C PRO A 119 34.94 -4.55 7.89
N ALA A 120 35.99 -4.18 8.62
CA ALA A 120 37.21 -3.64 8.01
C ALA A 120 37.78 -4.63 6.99
N GLY A 121 38.13 -4.15 5.79
CA GLY A 121 38.72 -4.96 4.72
C GLY A 121 37.75 -5.82 3.90
N VAL A 122 36.45 -5.82 4.22
CA VAL A 122 35.45 -6.57 3.45
C VAL A 122 34.64 -5.62 2.56
N VAL A 123 34.49 -5.99 1.29
CA VAL A 123 33.65 -5.26 0.33
C VAL A 123 32.18 -5.46 0.73
N ALA A 124 31.47 -4.35 0.95
CA ALA A 124 30.04 -4.40 1.26
C ALA A 124 29.25 -4.88 0.03
N PRO A 125 28.12 -5.58 0.22
CA PRO A 125 27.21 -5.85 -0.89
C PRO A 125 26.73 -4.52 -1.49
N PRO A 126 26.33 -4.50 -2.78
CA PRO A 126 25.95 -3.24 -3.42
C PRO A 126 24.71 -2.58 -2.76
N VAL A 127 23.89 -3.38 -2.07
CA VAL A 127 22.76 -2.90 -1.28
C VAL A 127 23.05 -3.20 0.19
N PRO A 128 23.43 -2.21 1.02
CA PRO A 128 23.78 -2.41 2.42
C PRO A 128 22.57 -2.42 3.37
N LYS A 129 21.35 -2.18 2.86
CA LYS A 129 20.09 -2.22 3.62
C LYS A 129 19.03 -2.99 2.85
N ILE A 130 18.40 -3.98 3.49
CA ILE A 130 17.39 -4.84 2.86
C ILE A 130 16.15 -4.99 3.74
N ALA A 131 15.00 -5.17 3.10
CA ALA A 131 13.76 -5.55 3.77
C ALA A 131 13.57 -7.07 3.63
N VAL A 132 13.25 -7.74 4.74
CA VAL A 132 13.14 -9.21 4.78
C VAL A 132 11.74 -9.59 5.26
N LYS A 133 10.91 -10.07 4.33
CA LYS A 133 9.57 -10.59 4.61
C LYS A 133 9.68 -12.06 4.99
N THR A 134 9.19 -12.43 6.16
CA THR A 134 9.51 -13.67 6.87
C THR A 134 8.20 -14.39 7.22
N ALA A 135 7.97 -15.58 6.67
CA ALA A 135 6.76 -16.36 6.91
C ALA A 135 6.75 -17.01 8.31
N ALA A 136 5.69 -16.90 9.10
CA ALA A 136 5.67 -17.48 10.45
C ALA A 136 5.41 -19.00 10.47
N THR A 137 4.77 -19.53 9.43
CA THR A 137 4.32 -20.93 9.36
C THR A 137 4.56 -21.51 7.96
N PRO A 138 4.56 -22.85 7.81
CA PRO A 138 4.66 -23.47 6.50
C PRO A 138 3.56 -23.04 5.52
N ALA A 139 2.32 -22.86 6.00
CA ALA A 139 1.22 -22.38 5.17
C ALA A 139 1.48 -20.95 4.65
N ALA A 140 2.01 -20.07 5.51
CA ALA A 140 2.46 -18.75 5.09
C ALA A 140 3.65 -18.83 4.12
N GLY A 141 4.54 -19.81 4.29
CA GLY A 141 5.68 -20.03 3.38
C GLY A 141 5.27 -20.45 1.97
N SER A 142 4.15 -21.16 1.79
CA SER A 142 3.58 -21.44 0.47
C SER A 142 3.03 -20.17 -0.19
N ILE A 143 2.33 -19.32 0.56
CA ILE A 143 1.84 -18.03 0.06
C ILE A 143 3.01 -17.10 -0.30
N LEU A 144 4.06 -17.10 0.54
CA LEU A 144 5.26 -16.31 0.32
C LEU A 144 6.05 -16.81 -0.90
N HIS A 145 6.03 -18.12 -1.19
CA HIS A 145 6.57 -18.67 -2.43
C HIS A 145 5.80 -18.14 -3.65
N GLU A 146 4.46 -18.17 -3.63
CA GLU A 146 3.64 -17.60 -4.72
C GLU A 146 3.93 -16.11 -4.95
N GLU A 147 4.05 -15.33 -3.87
CA GLU A 147 4.44 -13.91 -3.92
C GLU A 147 5.84 -13.74 -4.55
N GLY A 148 6.81 -14.55 -4.13
CA GLY A 148 8.16 -14.52 -4.67
C GLY A 148 8.22 -14.87 -6.16
N GLN A 149 7.36 -15.77 -6.65
CA GLN A 149 7.26 -16.08 -8.09
C GLN A 149 6.71 -14.90 -8.90
N VAL A 150 5.70 -14.19 -8.37
CA VAL A 150 5.21 -12.96 -8.99
C VAL A 150 6.31 -11.92 -9.03
N MET A 151 7.00 -11.69 -7.91
CA MET A 151 8.11 -10.74 -7.85
C MET A 151 9.27 -11.12 -8.77
N ASN A 152 9.59 -12.41 -8.90
CA ASN A 152 10.60 -12.89 -9.84
C ASN A 152 10.26 -12.50 -11.29
N GLY A 153 9.01 -12.71 -11.70
CA GLY A 153 8.51 -12.27 -13.00
C GLY A 153 8.62 -10.75 -13.15
N LEU A 154 8.13 -9.98 -12.18
CA LEU A 154 8.16 -8.50 -12.24
C LEU A 154 9.57 -7.91 -12.18
N ASN A 155 10.51 -8.55 -11.49
CA ASN A 155 11.93 -8.16 -11.49
C ASN A 155 12.51 -8.18 -12.90
N MET A 156 12.01 -9.04 -13.80
CA MET A 156 12.44 -9.05 -15.19
C MET A 156 12.09 -7.75 -15.90
N ALA A 157 10.99 -7.07 -15.54
CA ALA A 157 10.59 -5.79 -16.13
C ALA A 157 11.55 -4.63 -15.82
N ASN A 158 12.45 -4.81 -14.83
CA ASN A 158 13.43 -3.81 -14.41
C ASN A 158 12.83 -2.42 -14.15
N SER A 159 11.61 -2.38 -13.63
CA SER A 159 10.88 -1.16 -13.36
C SER A 159 11.42 -0.48 -12.10
N ALA A 160 11.62 0.84 -12.17
CA ALA A 160 11.97 1.64 -11.00
C ALA A 160 10.80 1.75 -10.01
N HIS A 161 9.58 1.43 -10.45
CA HIS A 161 8.32 1.61 -9.73
C HIS A 161 7.76 0.29 -9.16
N ILE A 162 8.55 -0.79 -9.15
CA ILE A 162 8.24 -2.06 -8.49
C ILE A 162 9.29 -2.32 -7.41
N VAL A 163 8.87 -2.81 -6.25
CA VAL A 163 9.79 -3.25 -5.20
C VAL A 163 10.60 -4.46 -5.68
N GLU A 164 11.92 -4.31 -5.78
CA GLU A 164 12.86 -5.34 -6.23
C GLU A 164 12.96 -6.50 -5.22
N LEU A 165 12.88 -7.73 -5.73
CA LEU A 165 13.37 -8.92 -5.03
C LEU A 165 14.89 -9.04 -5.21
N ILE A 166 15.69 -8.73 -4.19
CA ILE A 166 17.15 -8.74 -4.27
C ILE A 166 17.72 -10.14 -4.46
N VAL A 167 17.14 -11.13 -3.75
CA VAL A 167 17.49 -12.54 -3.92
C VAL A 167 16.45 -13.19 -4.81
N ASN A 168 16.76 -13.23 -6.11
CA ASN A 168 15.86 -13.64 -7.17
C ASN A 168 16.50 -14.76 -8.03
N PRO A 169 15.84 -15.92 -8.24
CA PRO A 169 14.53 -16.34 -7.72
C PRO A 169 14.51 -16.47 -6.19
N PRO A 170 13.32 -16.48 -5.55
CA PRO A 170 13.22 -16.75 -4.12
C PRO A 170 13.75 -18.14 -3.78
N VAL A 171 14.39 -18.28 -2.62
CA VAL A 171 15.04 -19.54 -2.20
C VAL A 171 14.05 -20.45 -1.48
N ASP A 172 13.86 -21.64 -2.01
CA ASP A 172 13.03 -22.66 -1.38
C ASP A 172 13.69 -23.28 -0.14
N VAL A 173 12.88 -23.63 0.85
CA VAL A 173 13.32 -24.29 2.07
C VAL A 173 13.69 -25.73 1.77
N THR A 174 14.98 -26.02 1.88
CA THR A 174 15.54 -27.38 1.81
C THR A 174 15.59 -28.03 3.19
N LEU A 175 15.77 -29.35 3.24
CA LEU A 175 15.97 -30.08 4.50
C LEU A 175 17.17 -29.54 5.29
N ALA A 176 18.27 -29.22 4.61
CA ALA A 176 19.45 -28.66 5.24
C ALA A 176 19.16 -27.27 5.84
N SER A 177 18.50 -26.39 5.10
CA SER A 177 18.13 -25.04 5.60
C SER A 177 17.13 -25.11 6.76
N ALA A 178 16.15 -26.02 6.70
CA ALA A 178 15.20 -26.23 7.78
C ALA A 178 15.88 -26.72 9.06
N ALA A 179 16.79 -27.70 8.94
CA ALA A 179 17.57 -28.20 10.07
C ALA A 179 18.47 -27.11 10.68
N ALA A 180 19.16 -26.33 9.84
CA ALA A 180 20.03 -25.24 10.28
C ALA A 180 19.26 -24.14 11.04
N GLU A 181 17.99 -23.92 10.68
CA GLU A 181 17.12 -22.92 11.32
C GLU A 181 16.23 -23.48 12.44
N GLY A 182 16.34 -24.78 12.75
CA GLY A 182 15.45 -25.43 13.73
C GLY A 182 13.97 -25.42 13.32
N LEU A 183 13.69 -25.34 12.02
CA LEU A 183 12.32 -25.35 11.49
C LEU A 183 11.73 -26.76 11.57
N PRO A 184 10.44 -26.90 11.92
CA PRO A 184 9.75 -28.19 11.87
C PRO A 184 9.85 -28.83 10.48
N VAL A 185 9.90 -30.17 10.43
CA VAL A 185 9.87 -30.95 9.17
C VAL A 185 8.72 -30.55 8.25
N GLY A 186 7.62 -30.09 8.86
CA GLY A 186 6.46 -29.57 8.14
C GLY A 186 6.76 -28.37 7.25
N TRP A 187 7.95 -27.77 7.23
CA TRP A 187 8.40 -26.79 6.23
C TRP A 187 8.91 -27.43 4.93
N VAL A 188 9.44 -28.65 5.00
CA VAL A 188 10.00 -29.39 3.87
C VAL A 188 8.94 -30.35 3.37
N THR A 189 8.27 -29.99 2.28
CA THR A 189 7.16 -30.78 1.70
C THR A 189 7.27 -30.87 0.19
N ALA A 190 6.42 -31.69 -0.44
CA ALA A 190 6.35 -31.80 -1.89
C ALA A 190 6.00 -30.47 -2.60
N THR A 191 5.28 -29.56 -1.92
CA THR A 191 5.04 -28.21 -2.43
C THR A 191 6.17 -27.27 -2.02
N PRO A 192 6.76 -26.51 -2.96
CA PRO A 192 7.76 -25.49 -2.68
C PRO A 192 7.28 -24.47 -1.64
N ARG A 193 8.21 -24.01 -0.82
CA ARG A 193 7.97 -23.03 0.24
C ARG A 193 9.17 -22.15 0.42
N VAL A 194 8.90 -20.88 0.66
CA VAL A 194 9.93 -19.88 0.90
C VAL A 194 9.83 -19.42 2.33
N ARG A 195 10.98 -19.39 3.04
CA ARG A 195 11.05 -18.87 4.40
C ARG A 195 11.05 -17.35 4.42
N ARG A 196 11.73 -16.74 3.44
CA ARG A 196 11.99 -15.30 3.36
C ARG A 196 11.97 -14.78 1.93
N LEU A 197 11.43 -13.59 1.73
CA LEU A 197 11.74 -12.76 0.57
C LEU A 197 12.69 -11.65 1.02
N ILE A 198 13.84 -11.56 0.34
CA ILE A 198 14.83 -10.51 0.56
C ILE A 198 14.65 -9.46 -0.53
N MET A 199 14.19 -8.29 -0.12
CA MET A 199 13.70 -7.23 -0.99
C MET A 199 14.50 -5.94 -0.76
N GLU A 200 14.43 -5.03 -1.72
CA GLU A 200 14.95 -3.67 -1.51
C GLU A 200 14.28 -2.98 -0.32
N TYR A 201 15.06 -2.16 0.38
CA TYR A 201 14.55 -1.33 1.46
C TYR A 201 14.20 0.05 0.93
N CYS A 202 12.91 0.40 0.97
CA CYS A 202 12.41 1.72 0.67
C CYS A 202 12.51 2.62 1.91
N ASP A 203 13.50 3.50 1.92
CA ASP A 203 13.97 4.25 3.09
C ASP A 203 13.00 5.33 3.59
N GLN A 204 12.04 5.73 2.75
CA GLN A 204 11.04 6.73 3.10
C GLN A 204 9.73 6.08 3.61
N GLY A 205 9.66 4.75 3.69
CA GLY A 205 8.47 4.04 4.17
C GLY A 205 7.35 3.98 3.14
N SER A 206 6.09 3.97 3.57
CA SER A 206 4.92 3.83 2.69
C SER A 206 4.12 5.13 2.51
N LEU A 207 3.35 5.24 1.41
CA LEU A 207 2.40 6.34 1.23
C LEU A 207 1.38 6.44 2.36
N ARG A 208 1.02 5.31 3.01
CA ARG A 208 0.18 5.30 4.23
C ARG A 208 0.84 6.06 5.37
N GLU A 209 2.13 5.92 5.56
CA GLU A 209 2.86 6.62 6.63
C GLU A 209 3.01 8.10 6.27
N LEU A 210 3.30 8.41 5.01
CA LEU A 210 3.34 9.78 4.50
C LEU A 210 2.02 10.51 4.72
N ILE A 211 0.89 9.95 4.27
CA ILE A 211 -0.42 10.58 4.48
C ILE A 211 -0.75 10.70 5.97
N ARG A 212 -0.39 9.71 6.81
CA ARG A 212 -0.59 9.79 8.26
C ARG A 212 0.20 10.94 8.89
N MET A 213 1.46 11.12 8.51
CA MET A 213 2.29 12.20 9.03
C MET A 213 1.82 13.56 8.53
N ARG A 214 1.46 13.66 7.26
CA ARG A 214 0.84 14.86 6.70
C ARG A 214 -0.45 15.21 7.44
N ARG A 215 -1.36 14.25 7.64
CA ARG A 215 -2.60 14.36 8.47
C ARG A 215 -2.32 14.89 9.87
N ALA A 216 -1.32 14.34 10.55
CA ALA A 216 -0.94 14.78 11.89
C ALA A 216 -0.45 16.23 11.94
N ARG A 217 0.06 16.76 10.82
CA ARG A 217 0.53 18.14 10.67
C ARG A 217 -0.49 19.08 10.01
N ASN A 218 -1.66 18.58 9.60
CA ASN A 218 -2.63 19.32 8.81
C ASN A 218 -2.05 19.91 7.50
N LEU A 219 -1.08 19.23 6.90
CA LEU A 219 -0.46 19.59 5.62
C LEU A 219 -1.05 18.75 4.48
N ARG A 220 -1.72 19.37 3.49
CA ARG A 220 -2.19 18.65 2.29
C ARG A 220 -1.06 18.39 1.31
N PHE A 221 -1.25 17.45 0.39
CA PHE A 221 -0.36 17.33 -0.76
C PHE A 221 -0.58 18.50 -1.71
N GLU A 222 0.51 18.99 -2.29
CA GLU A 222 0.45 19.88 -3.43
C GLU A 222 0.00 19.09 -4.67
N GLU A 223 -0.60 19.79 -5.63
CA GLU A 223 -1.08 19.18 -6.86
C GLU A 223 0.06 18.51 -7.64
N LEU A 224 1.22 19.15 -7.70
CA LEU A 224 2.39 18.62 -8.37
C LEU A 224 2.86 17.30 -7.73
N THR A 225 2.95 17.24 -6.40
CA THR A 225 3.24 15.99 -5.68
C THR A 225 2.25 14.88 -6.06
N LEU A 226 0.94 15.20 -6.16
CA LEU A 226 -0.09 14.23 -6.53
C LEU A 226 0.15 13.70 -7.95
N TRP A 227 0.47 14.57 -8.91
CA TRP A 227 0.83 14.13 -10.27
C TRP A 227 2.06 13.23 -10.29
N LYS A 228 3.10 13.52 -9.49
CA LYS A 228 4.30 12.67 -9.43
C LYS A 228 4.05 11.31 -8.83
N ILE A 229 3.23 11.24 -7.78
CA ILE A 229 2.77 9.95 -7.25
C ILE A 229 1.97 9.21 -8.33
N PHE A 230 1.09 9.91 -9.06
CA PHE A 230 0.26 9.33 -10.10
C PHE A 230 1.08 8.72 -11.25
N GLU A 231 2.06 9.46 -11.77
CA GLU A 231 3.02 8.99 -12.79
C GLU A 231 3.69 7.68 -12.34
N CYS A 232 4.25 7.66 -11.12
CA CYS A 232 4.89 6.46 -10.56
C CYS A 232 3.95 5.25 -10.48
N LEU A 233 2.69 5.48 -10.08
CA LEU A 233 1.69 4.42 -9.97
C LEU A 233 1.29 3.86 -11.34
N ILE A 234 1.23 4.73 -12.36
CA ILE A 234 0.97 4.32 -13.74
C ILE A 234 2.11 3.46 -14.26
N ASP A 235 3.36 3.91 -14.10
CA ASP A 235 4.52 3.18 -14.60
C ASP A 235 4.66 1.81 -13.91
N GLY A 236 4.43 1.74 -12.60
CA GLY A 236 4.38 0.47 -11.87
C GLY A 236 3.27 -0.45 -12.39
N CYS A 237 2.06 0.07 -12.64
CA CYS A 237 0.97 -0.74 -13.19
C CYS A 237 1.19 -1.13 -14.66
N ALA A 238 1.86 -0.28 -15.45
CA ALA A 238 2.27 -0.60 -16.80
C ALA A 238 3.28 -1.75 -16.80
N ALA A 239 4.27 -1.73 -15.89
CA ALA A 239 5.21 -2.82 -15.71
C ALA A 239 4.50 -4.14 -15.35
N MET A 240 3.50 -4.10 -14.46
CA MET A 240 2.69 -5.27 -14.12
C MET A 240 1.89 -5.82 -15.31
N GLN A 241 1.34 -4.94 -16.15
CA GLN A 241 0.47 -5.33 -17.26
C GLN A 241 1.26 -5.76 -18.49
N HIS A 242 2.35 -5.06 -18.81
CA HIS A 242 3.04 -5.15 -20.09
C HIS A 242 4.48 -5.65 -19.97
N GLY A 243 4.98 -5.88 -18.75
CA GLY A 243 6.38 -6.26 -18.52
C GLY A 243 7.37 -5.10 -18.70
N GLY A 244 6.89 -3.86 -18.83
CA GLY A 244 7.73 -2.66 -18.94
C GLY A 244 6.95 -1.38 -18.66
N GLU A 245 7.68 -0.31 -18.37
CA GLU A 245 7.11 1.03 -18.17
C GLU A 245 6.71 1.67 -19.50
N PHE A 246 5.90 2.74 -19.45
CA PHE A 246 5.55 3.45 -20.67
C PHE A 246 6.72 4.31 -21.18
N VAL A 247 6.88 4.32 -22.49
CA VAL A 247 7.62 5.35 -23.21
C VAL A 247 6.63 6.28 -23.91
N TYR A 248 7.07 7.51 -24.19
CA TYR A 248 6.21 8.49 -24.82
C TYR A 248 6.76 8.84 -26.20
N ASN A 249 5.90 8.79 -27.21
CA ASN A 249 6.29 9.21 -28.55
C ASN A 249 6.37 10.76 -28.64
N ALA A 250 6.76 11.28 -29.81
CA ALA A 250 6.88 12.72 -30.03
C ALA A 250 5.58 13.52 -29.84
N LEU A 251 4.42 12.85 -29.83
CA LEU A 251 3.10 13.43 -29.58
C LEU A 251 2.69 13.34 -28.10
N GLY A 252 3.56 12.82 -27.22
CA GLY A 252 3.26 12.59 -25.81
C GLY A 252 2.29 11.44 -25.56
N ILE A 253 2.08 10.55 -26.54
CA ILE A 253 1.21 9.38 -26.40
C ILE A 253 2.02 8.25 -25.77
N ALA A 254 1.47 7.66 -24.71
CA ALA A 254 2.06 6.52 -24.02
C ALA A 254 2.07 5.28 -24.92
N GLN A 255 3.19 4.57 -24.95
CA GLN A 255 3.41 3.36 -25.73
C GLN A 255 4.28 2.39 -24.91
N ILE A 256 4.22 1.11 -25.25
CA ILE A 256 5.21 0.14 -24.77
C ILE A 256 6.38 0.20 -25.74
N ASP A 257 7.59 0.32 -25.22
CA ASP A 257 8.79 0.32 -26.05
C ASP A 257 8.85 -1.00 -26.86
N PRO A 258 8.71 -0.97 -28.20
CA PRO A 258 8.70 -2.19 -29.00
C PRO A 258 10.05 -2.89 -29.02
N THR A 259 11.12 -2.17 -28.65
CA THR A 259 12.48 -2.72 -28.52
C THR A 259 12.77 -3.25 -27.13
N SER A 260 11.86 -3.02 -26.18
CA SER A 260 11.98 -3.59 -24.86
C SER A 260 12.10 -5.10 -24.98
N PRO A 261 13.17 -5.71 -24.42
CA PRO A 261 13.33 -7.16 -24.42
C PRO A 261 12.16 -7.86 -23.70
N TYR A 262 11.29 -7.09 -23.04
CA TYR A 262 10.15 -7.55 -22.27
C TYR A 262 8.88 -7.72 -23.08
N VAL A 263 8.79 -7.13 -24.28
CA VAL A 263 7.65 -7.35 -25.20
C VAL A 263 7.63 -8.78 -25.74
N THR A 264 8.78 -9.44 -25.81
CA THR A 264 8.93 -10.83 -26.28
C THR A 264 8.98 -11.84 -25.14
N LEU A 265 8.91 -11.40 -23.88
CA LEU A 265 8.98 -12.30 -22.74
C LEU A 265 7.75 -13.23 -22.66
N PRO A 266 7.90 -14.40 -22.02
CA PRO A 266 6.81 -15.33 -21.85
C PRO A 266 5.58 -14.66 -21.19
N PRO A 267 4.35 -15.14 -21.45
CA PRO A 267 3.11 -14.63 -20.84
C PRO A 267 3.09 -14.64 -19.31
N GLN A 268 4.12 -15.18 -18.66
CA GLN A 268 4.28 -15.28 -17.22
C GLN A 268 4.73 -13.94 -16.59
N VAL A 269 5.19 -12.97 -17.37
CA VAL A 269 5.73 -11.69 -16.89
C VAL A 269 4.71 -10.55 -16.99
N ALA A 270 3.75 -10.65 -17.90
CA ALA A 270 2.76 -9.62 -18.23
C ALA A 270 1.33 -10.04 -17.81
N GLY A 271 0.46 -9.06 -17.55
CA GLY A 271 -0.94 -9.29 -17.20
C GLY A 271 -1.18 -9.52 -15.70
N HIS A 272 -0.34 -8.99 -14.81
CA HIS A 272 -0.55 -9.12 -13.38
C HIS A 272 -1.61 -8.15 -12.86
N VAL A 273 -2.58 -8.68 -12.12
CA VAL A 273 -3.54 -7.89 -11.33
C VAL A 273 -3.13 -7.96 -9.87
N HIS A 274 -2.90 -6.80 -9.24
CA HIS A 274 -2.38 -6.72 -7.87
C HIS A 274 -3.42 -7.13 -6.82
N PHE A 275 -4.70 -6.86 -7.07
CA PHE A 275 -5.85 -7.05 -6.16
C PHE A 275 -5.79 -6.33 -4.79
N ASP A 276 -4.70 -5.66 -4.43
CA ASP A 276 -4.55 -5.06 -3.09
C ASP A 276 -3.78 -3.74 -3.13
N LEU A 277 -3.98 -2.95 -4.20
CA LEU A 277 -3.44 -1.60 -4.30
C LEU A 277 -4.11 -0.70 -3.25
N LYS A 278 -3.27 -0.17 -2.37
CA LYS A 278 -3.62 0.76 -1.29
C LYS A 278 -2.37 1.51 -0.85
N PRO A 279 -2.48 2.66 -0.16
CA PRO A 279 -1.30 3.44 0.24
C PRO A 279 -0.29 2.67 1.12
N ALA A 280 -0.72 1.62 1.81
CA ALA A 280 0.17 0.78 2.61
C ALA A 280 1.10 -0.11 1.78
N ASN A 281 0.73 -0.36 0.52
CA ASN A 281 1.42 -1.25 -0.42
C ASN A 281 2.14 -0.45 -1.51
N VAL A 282 2.25 0.87 -1.33
CA VAL A 282 3.07 1.75 -2.16
C VAL A 282 4.19 2.30 -1.29
N MET A 283 5.40 1.81 -1.55
CA MET A 283 6.61 2.21 -0.86
C MET A 283 7.19 3.48 -1.50
N THR A 284 8.01 4.20 -0.76
CA THR A 284 8.66 5.43 -1.22
C THR A 284 10.16 5.31 -0.99
N SER A 285 10.94 5.66 -2.00
CA SER A 285 12.39 5.54 -2.01
C SER A 285 13.04 6.86 -2.40
N SER A 286 14.26 7.11 -1.91
CA SER A 286 15.06 8.26 -2.32
C SER A 286 15.24 8.37 -3.83
N ARG A 287 15.42 9.62 -4.29
CA ARG A 287 15.58 10.06 -5.69
C ARG A 287 16.83 9.50 -6.34
N ASP A 288 17.87 9.30 -5.53
CA ASP A 288 19.24 9.03 -5.97
C ASP A 288 19.53 7.54 -6.13
N ILE A 289 18.52 6.68 -6.08
CA ILE A 289 18.73 5.24 -6.32
C ILE A 289 18.54 4.99 -7.82
N PRO A 290 19.63 4.94 -8.62
CA PRO A 290 19.52 4.51 -10.00
C PRO A 290 18.82 3.14 -10.06
N PRO A 291 18.01 2.88 -11.09
CA PRO A 291 17.55 1.53 -11.39
C PRO A 291 18.79 0.64 -11.44
N ARG A 292 18.81 -0.41 -10.63
CA ARG A 292 19.93 -1.34 -10.65
C ARG A 292 19.91 -2.01 -12.02
N PRO A 293 20.98 -1.93 -12.81
CA PRO A 293 20.92 -2.52 -14.14
C PRO A 293 20.77 -4.04 -13.97
N ALA A 294 19.77 -4.62 -14.62
CA ALA A 294 19.45 -6.06 -14.57
C ALA A 294 20.60 -6.97 -15.02
N VAL A 295 21.60 -6.37 -15.67
CA VAL A 295 22.88 -6.92 -16.06
C VAL A 295 23.94 -5.92 -15.59
N ALA A 296 25.16 -6.32 -15.30
CA ALA A 296 26.25 -5.39 -14.97
C ALA A 296 26.54 -4.44 -16.16
N VAL A 297 25.71 -3.41 -16.33
CA VAL A 297 25.90 -2.35 -17.31
C VAL A 297 26.96 -1.42 -16.72
N PRO A 298 27.99 -1.03 -17.50
CA PRO A 298 29.01 -0.10 -17.04
C PRO A 298 28.38 1.17 -16.44
N PRO A 299 28.96 1.74 -15.36
CA PRO A 299 28.40 2.90 -14.64
C PRO A 299 28.07 4.12 -15.50
N ALA A 300 28.66 4.23 -16.69
CA ALA A 300 28.49 5.37 -17.60
C ALA A 300 27.17 5.37 -18.40
N ALA A 301 26.36 4.31 -18.34
CA ALA A 301 25.13 4.19 -19.14
C ALA A 301 23.85 4.00 -18.29
N VAL A 302 23.92 4.27 -16.99
CA VAL A 302 22.71 4.28 -16.16
C VAL A 302 21.96 5.58 -16.45
N PRO A 303 20.75 5.53 -17.04
CA PRO A 303 19.98 6.74 -17.31
C PRO A 303 19.79 7.50 -15.99
N PRO A 304 19.83 8.85 -15.99
CA PRO A 304 19.40 9.60 -14.82
C PRO A 304 18.01 9.10 -14.40
N GLY A 305 17.81 8.94 -13.09
CA GLY A 305 16.53 8.47 -12.55
C GLY A 305 15.38 9.29 -13.15
N THR A 306 14.28 8.62 -13.47
CA THR A 306 13.08 9.24 -14.08
C THR A 306 12.47 10.35 -13.22
N HIS A 307 12.85 10.43 -11.94
CA HIS A 307 12.37 11.41 -10.97
C HIS A 307 13.53 12.13 -10.26
N PRO A 308 14.26 13.04 -10.95
CA PRO A 308 15.39 13.74 -10.34
C PRO A 308 14.97 14.63 -9.16
N ASP A 309 13.72 15.09 -9.16
CA ASP A 309 13.23 16.10 -8.23
C ASP A 309 12.25 15.56 -7.18
N THR A 310 11.89 14.27 -7.20
CA THR A 310 10.87 13.69 -6.31
C THR A 310 11.15 12.23 -5.92
N PRO A 311 11.02 11.81 -4.64
CA PRO A 311 11.02 10.40 -4.27
C PRO A 311 10.18 9.51 -5.19
N ILE A 312 10.66 8.31 -5.44
CA ILE A 312 10.02 7.35 -6.33
C ILE A 312 9.01 6.54 -5.53
N CYS A 313 7.79 6.41 -6.04
CA CYS A 313 6.80 5.49 -5.48
C CYS A 313 6.93 4.12 -6.14
N LYS A 314 6.97 3.06 -5.33
CA LYS A 314 7.14 1.67 -5.79
C LYS A 314 6.00 0.80 -5.30
N LEU A 315 5.42 -0.02 -6.18
CA LEU A 315 4.41 -1.02 -5.80
C LEU A 315 5.07 -2.20 -5.08
N GLY A 316 4.49 -2.64 -3.98
CA GLY A 316 4.97 -3.79 -3.20
C GLY A 316 3.83 -4.61 -2.60
N ASP A 317 4.19 -5.66 -1.84
CA ASP A 317 3.24 -6.61 -1.25
C ASP A 317 2.37 -7.33 -2.29
N PHE A 318 3.01 -8.20 -3.07
CA PHE A 318 2.39 -8.96 -4.15
C PHE A 318 1.72 -10.25 -3.67
N GLY A 319 1.54 -10.45 -2.37
CA GLY A 319 0.92 -11.66 -1.81
C GLY A 319 -0.53 -11.90 -2.27
N ASN A 320 -1.20 -10.85 -2.74
CA ASN A 320 -2.51 -10.94 -3.38
C ASN A 320 -2.46 -10.77 -4.91
N ALA A 321 -1.30 -10.51 -5.51
CA ALA A 321 -1.21 -10.39 -6.94
C ALA A 321 -1.46 -11.73 -7.63
N VAL A 322 -1.95 -11.68 -8.86
CA VAL A 322 -2.25 -12.87 -9.67
C VAL A 322 -1.93 -12.54 -11.12
N LEU A 323 -1.23 -13.46 -11.78
CA LEU A 323 -1.11 -13.46 -13.22
C LEU A 323 -2.49 -13.68 -13.86
N TRP A 324 -3.00 -12.69 -14.56
CA TRP A 324 -4.33 -12.65 -15.16
C TRP A 324 -4.24 -12.34 -16.66
N PRO A 325 -3.74 -13.28 -17.48
CA PRO A 325 -3.58 -13.04 -18.90
C PRO A 325 -4.96 -12.87 -19.54
N ASP A 326 -5.05 -12.09 -20.62
CA ASP A 326 -6.31 -11.85 -21.33
C ASP A 326 -6.96 -13.15 -21.88
N SER A 327 -6.18 -14.24 -21.97
CA SER A 327 -6.62 -15.57 -22.36
C SER A 327 -7.19 -16.44 -21.23
N ARG A 328 -7.19 -15.97 -19.98
CA ARG A 328 -7.74 -16.75 -18.85
C ARG A 328 -9.25 -16.92 -18.96
N VAL A 329 -9.74 -18.01 -18.36
CA VAL A 329 -11.18 -18.26 -18.22
C VAL A 329 -11.81 -17.03 -17.55
N PRO A 330 -12.79 -16.37 -18.20
CA PRO A 330 -13.40 -15.18 -17.66
C PRO A 330 -14.08 -15.53 -16.34
N ILE A 331 -13.76 -14.79 -15.27
CA ILE A 331 -14.63 -14.76 -14.11
C ILE A 331 -15.76 -13.79 -14.44
N PRO A 332 -17.00 -14.10 -14.05
CA PRO A 332 -17.43 -15.26 -13.28
C PRO A 332 -17.48 -16.57 -14.07
N ILE A 333 -17.16 -17.68 -13.39
CA ILE A 333 -17.34 -19.05 -13.87
C ILE A 333 -18.47 -19.77 -13.12
N TRP A 334 -18.91 -20.92 -13.59
CA TRP A 334 -19.93 -21.77 -12.92
C TRP A 334 -19.49 -22.35 -11.56
N ASN A 335 -18.33 -21.97 -11.05
CA ASN A 335 -17.84 -22.32 -9.72
C ASN A 335 -17.91 -21.09 -8.80
N TRP A 336 -18.94 -21.05 -7.95
CA TRP A 336 -19.16 -19.96 -7.01
C TRP A 336 -18.02 -19.78 -6.00
N SER A 337 -17.34 -20.85 -5.59
CA SER A 337 -16.21 -20.77 -4.65
C SER A 337 -15.05 -20.00 -5.27
N VAL A 338 -14.74 -20.28 -6.55
CA VAL A 338 -13.72 -19.54 -7.30
C VAL A 338 -14.12 -18.08 -7.47
N ASN A 339 -15.37 -17.81 -7.84
CA ASN A 339 -15.88 -16.45 -7.96
C ASN A 339 -15.73 -15.67 -6.66
N GLN A 340 -16.13 -16.26 -5.53
CA GLN A 340 -15.98 -15.65 -4.21
C GLN A 340 -14.51 -15.37 -3.87
N LYS A 341 -13.60 -16.31 -4.14
CA LYS A 341 -12.17 -16.14 -3.86
C LYS A 341 -11.64 -14.81 -4.42
N TYR A 342 -11.96 -14.48 -5.68
CA TYR A 342 -11.49 -13.25 -6.32
C TYR A 342 -12.35 -12.02 -6.02
N ARG A 343 -13.66 -12.22 -5.84
CA ARG A 343 -14.59 -11.16 -5.40
C ARG A 343 -14.15 -10.55 -4.06
N TYR A 344 -13.59 -11.37 -3.16
CA TYR A 344 -13.15 -10.94 -1.82
C TYR A 344 -11.63 -10.77 -1.70
N ARG A 345 -10.86 -10.88 -2.79
CA ARG A 345 -9.41 -10.76 -2.75
C ARG A 345 -9.00 -9.30 -2.57
N GLY A 346 -8.14 -9.04 -1.59
CA GLY A 346 -7.65 -7.69 -1.28
C GLY A 346 -8.31 -7.01 -0.09
N THR A 347 -8.04 -5.73 0.08
CA THR A 347 -8.56 -4.94 1.19
C THR A 347 -9.99 -4.47 0.92
N PRO A 348 -10.97 -4.78 1.78
CA PRO A 348 -12.40 -4.48 1.57
C PRO A 348 -12.76 -3.06 1.14
N ALA A 349 -11.97 -2.08 1.55
CA ALA A 349 -12.22 -0.67 1.30
C ALA A 349 -11.59 -0.15 -0.01
N TYR A 350 -10.77 -0.97 -0.68
CA TYR A 350 -10.05 -0.66 -1.93
C TYR A 350 -10.47 -1.56 -3.08
N LEU A 351 -11.47 -2.43 -2.87
CA LEU A 351 -11.96 -3.33 -3.91
C LEU A 351 -12.50 -2.55 -5.11
N ALA A 352 -12.33 -3.12 -6.30
CA ALA A 352 -12.82 -2.54 -7.55
C ALA A 352 -14.32 -2.84 -7.80
N PRO A 353 -15.01 -2.10 -8.69
CA PRO A 353 -16.42 -2.31 -8.98
C PRO A 353 -16.75 -3.74 -9.38
N GLU A 354 -15.88 -4.37 -10.17
CA GLU A 354 -15.98 -5.77 -10.54
C GLU A 354 -15.91 -6.76 -9.36
N GLN A 355 -15.46 -6.32 -8.18
CA GLN A 355 -15.42 -7.10 -6.93
C GLN A 355 -16.59 -6.77 -5.99
N PHE A 356 -16.99 -5.51 -5.87
CA PHE A 356 -18.03 -5.12 -4.90
C PHE A 356 -19.42 -4.95 -5.50
N SER A 357 -19.58 -4.83 -6.83
CA SER A 357 -20.87 -4.49 -7.46
C SER A 357 -22.02 -5.40 -7.02
N ASP A 358 -23.20 -4.80 -6.85
CA ASP A 358 -24.45 -5.53 -6.56
C ASP A 358 -24.85 -6.50 -7.66
N ARG A 359 -24.32 -6.32 -8.87
CA ARG A 359 -24.55 -7.24 -9.99
C ARG A 359 -24.19 -8.68 -9.66
N TRP A 360 -23.27 -8.93 -8.73
CA TRP A 360 -22.92 -10.27 -8.27
C TRP A 360 -24.08 -11.04 -7.63
N ASN A 361 -25.15 -10.33 -7.24
CA ASN A 361 -26.32 -10.92 -6.58
C ASN A 361 -27.48 -11.14 -7.57
N HIS A 362 -27.32 -10.80 -8.85
CA HIS A 362 -28.35 -11.04 -9.87
C HIS A 362 -28.23 -12.46 -10.43
N SER A 363 -29.34 -13.08 -10.82
CA SER A 363 -29.34 -14.43 -11.41
C SER A 363 -28.60 -14.50 -12.74
N ASP A 364 -28.52 -13.38 -13.47
CA ASP A 364 -27.87 -13.25 -14.77
C ASP A 364 -26.43 -12.71 -14.67
N TYR A 365 -25.82 -12.63 -13.48
CA TYR A 365 -24.53 -11.96 -13.29
C TYR A 365 -23.42 -12.43 -14.25
N ILE A 366 -23.43 -13.72 -14.62
CA ILE A 366 -22.51 -14.32 -15.59
C ILE A 366 -22.76 -13.80 -17.02
N THR A 367 -24.01 -13.67 -17.41
CA THR A 367 -24.44 -13.27 -18.75
C THR A 367 -24.80 -11.79 -18.86
N SER A 368 -24.58 -11.02 -17.79
CA SER A 368 -25.02 -9.63 -17.69
C SER A 368 -24.46 -8.78 -18.84
N PRO A 369 -25.27 -7.94 -19.52
CA PRO A 369 -24.81 -7.17 -20.67
C PRO A 369 -23.67 -6.19 -20.35
N ASP A 370 -23.68 -5.61 -19.14
CA ASP A 370 -22.63 -4.70 -18.64
C ASP A 370 -21.35 -5.45 -18.21
N ARG A 371 -21.44 -6.77 -17.97
CA ARG A 371 -20.34 -7.68 -17.59
C ARG A 371 -19.46 -7.19 -16.44
N VAL A 372 -19.94 -6.31 -15.56
CA VAL A 372 -19.08 -5.66 -14.56
C VAL A 372 -18.45 -6.68 -13.61
N CYS A 373 -19.22 -7.67 -13.15
CA CYS A 373 -18.75 -8.67 -12.19
C CYS A 373 -17.58 -9.49 -12.72
N GLY A 374 -16.54 -9.67 -11.90
CA GLY A 374 -15.54 -10.71 -12.14
C GLY A 374 -14.59 -10.46 -13.31
N VAL A 375 -14.81 -9.42 -14.09
CA VAL A 375 -13.94 -9.06 -15.20
C VAL A 375 -12.76 -8.29 -14.62
N TYR A 376 -11.73 -9.02 -14.22
CA TYR A 376 -10.45 -8.49 -13.75
C TYR A 376 -9.47 -8.35 -14.91
N SER A 377 -8.71 -7.26 -14.92
CA SER A 377 -7.55 -7.03 -15.81
C SER A 377 -6.82 -5.78 -15.30
N ALA A 378 -5.98 -5.15 -16.13
CA ALA A 378 -5.27 -3.91 -15.81
C ALA A 378 -6.18 -2.82 -15.24
N HIS A 379 -7.44 -2.75 -15.66
CA HIS A 379 -8.38 -1.75 -15.15
C HIS A 379 -8.70 -1.92 -13.66
N THR A 380 -8.53 -3.13 -13.11
CA THR A 380 -8.61 -3.36 -11.66
C THR A 380 -7.45 -2.65 -10.94
N ASN A 381 -6.26 -2.64 -11.53
CA ASN A 381 -5.13 -1.88 -11.01
C ASN A 381 -5.37 -0.37 -11.16
N VAL A 382 -5.91 0.08 -12.31
CA VAL A 382 -6.28 1.49 -12.54
C VAL A 382 -7.26 2.01 -11.49
N TRP A 383 -8.26 1.22 -11.12
CA TRP A 383 -9.13 1.55 -9.99
C TRP A 383 -8.34 1.74 -8.69
N GLY A 384 -7.39 0.84 -8.41
CA GLY A 384 -6.49 0.94 -7.28
C GLY A 384 -5.70 2.25 -7.26
N ILE A 385 -5.19 2.70 -8.41
CA ILE A 385 -4.55 4.03 -8.56
C ILE A 385 -5.54 5.13 -8.16
N GLY A 386 -6.75 5.11 -8.74
CA GLY A 386 -7.79 6.10 -8.44
C GLY A 386 -8.13 6.17 -6.95
N GLN A 387 -8.23 5.02 -6.27
CA GLN A 387 -8.49 4.94 -4.84
C GLN A 387 -7.35 5.54 -3.99
N ILE A 388 -6.10 5.22 -4.34
CA ILE A 388 -4.92 5.77 -3.66
C ILE A 388 -4.90 7.28 -3.84
N MET A 389 -5.04 7.76 -5.07
CA MET A 389 -5.05 9.19 -5.39
C MET A 389 -6.18 9.94 -4.70
N TYR A 390 -7.37 9.33 -4.64
CA TYR A 390 -8.49 9.88 -3.90
C TYR A 390 -8.19 10.02 -2.41
N ASP A 391 -7.62 9.00 -1.75
CA ASP A 391 -7.27 9.07 -0.33
C ASP A 391 -6.24 10.19 -0.06
N LEU A 392 -5.23 10.33 -0.94
CA LEU A 392 -4.23 11.39 -0.87
C LEU A 392 -4.85 12.79 -1.07
N ALA A 393 -5.68 12.96 -2.10
CA ALA A 393 -6.29 14.25 -2.45
C ALA A 393 -7.36 14.70 -1.45
N CYS A 394 -8.27 13.80 -1.07
CA CYS A 394 -9.35 14.08 -0.13
C CYS A 394 -8.85 14.23 1.31
N TYR A 395 -7.64 13.74 1.59
CA TYR A 395 -6.81 14.01 2.76
C TYR A 395 -7.36 13.55 4.11
N ASP A 396 -8.66 13.55 4.37
CA ASP A 396 -9.27 13.16 5.64
C ASP A 396 -10.39 12.12 5.48
N GLN A 397 -10.65 11.71 4.23
CA GLN A 397 -11.72 10.79 3.90
C GLN A 397 -11.24 9.35 3.96
N ALA A 398 -12.18 8.49 4.30
CA ALA A 398 -12.06 7.07 4.04
C ALA A 398 -12.12 6.83 2.52
N PRO A 399 -11.75 5.65 2.02
CA PRO A 399 -11.72 5.40 0.58
C PRO A 399 -13.09 5.63 -0.06
N VAL A 400 -13.07 5.74 -1.39
CA VAL A 400 -14.22 6.15 -2.19
C VAL A 400 -15.47 5.36 -1.84
N GLU A 401 -16.59 6.06 -1.70
CA GLU A 401 -17.87 5.44 -1.37
C GLU A 401 -18.44 4.65 -2.56
N ALA A 402 -18.13 3.35 -2.59
CA ALA A 402 -18.59 2.38 -3.59
C ALA A 402 -20.11 2.35 -3.86
N HIS A 403 -20.91 2.86 -2.93
CA HIS A 403 -22.38 2.88 -3.02
C HIS A 403 -22.93 4.20 -3.57
N ARG A 404 -22.06 5.13 -3.97
CA ARG A 404 -22.42 6.45 -4.50
C ARG A 404 -21.81 6.72 -5.88
N PRO A 405 -22.05 5.86 -6.88
CA PRO A 405 -21.71 6.23 -8.24
C PRO A 405 -22.53 7.46 -8.67
N TRP A 406 -21.96 8.32 -9.49
CA TRP A 406 -22.71 9.31 -10.27
C TRP A 406 -22.19 9.34 -11.70
N THR A 407 -22.92 10.00 -12.58
CA THR A 407 -22.53 10.21 -13.97
C THR A 407 -22.39 11.72 -14.19
N PRO A 408 -21.17 12.28 -14.22
CA PRO A 408 -20.98 13.68 -14.56
C PRO A 408 -21.36 13.91 -16.03
N ALA A 409 -21.74 15.14 -16.36
CA ALA A 409 -22.02 15.49 -17.75
C ALA A 409 -20.75 15.37 -18.60
N THR A 410 -19.63 15.87 -18.08
CA THR A 410 -18.34 15.86 -18.77
C THR A 410 -17.20 15.49 -17.82
N ILE A 411 -16.18 14.84 -18.38
CA ILE A 411 -14.86 14.62 -17.77
C ILE A 411 -13.83 15.04 -18.83
N HIS A 412 -12.82 15.82 -18.47
CA HIS A 412 -11.88 16.44 -19.40
C HIS A 412 -12.57 17.25 -20.51
N SER A 413 -13.68 17.92 -20.16
CA SER A 413 -14.53 18.66 -21.12
C SER A 413 -15.14 17.81 -22.24
N VAL A 414 -15.06 16.47 -22.17
CA VAL A 414 -15.73 15.54 -23.09
C VAL A 414 -16.86 14.81 -22.37
N PRO A 415 -17.91 14.32 -23.08
CA PRO A 415 -18.99 13.58 -22.45
C PRO A 415 -18.47 12.40 -21.62
N SER A 416 -18.97 12.26 -20.38
CA SER A 416 -18.56 11.15 -19.51
C SER A 416 -18.91 9.80 -20.15
N LEU A 417 -17.95 8.87 -20.10
CA LEU A 417 -18.09 7.54 -20.66
C LEU A 417 -18.74 6.53 -19.69
N GLY A 418 -19.30 6.98 -18.56
CA GLY A 418 -20.06 6.12 -17.66
C GLY A 418 -20.16 6.60 -16.22
N ARG A 419 -20.47 5.65 -15.33
CA ARG A 419 -20.52 5.87 -13.88
C ARG A 419 -19.11 6.02 -13.33
N VAL A 420 -18.91 7.05 -12.54
CA VAL A 420 -17.66 7.33 -11.81
C VAL A 420 -17.92 7.44 -10.31
N PHE A 421 -16.85 7.45 -9.53
CA PHE A 421 -16.88 7.52 -8.07
C PHE A 421 -15.91 8.59 -7.52
N GLY A 422 -16.09 8.99 -6.25
CA GLY A 422 -15.38 10.12 -5.63
C GLY A 422 -15.92 11.53 -5.95
N VAL A 423 -17.21 11.80 -5.73
CA VAL A 423 -17.87 13.09 -6.10
C VAL A 423 -17.26 14.27 -5.35
N GLU A 424 -16.68 13.98 -4.19
CA GLU A 424 -16.03 14.90 -3.28
C GLU A 424 -14.82 15.60 -3.92
N LEU A 425 -14.17 14.98 -4.90
CA LEU A 425 -13.07 15.59 -5.65
C LEU A 425 -13.47 16.93 -6.26
N SER A 426 -14.71 17.07 -6.74
CA SER A 426 -15.23 18.31 -7.35
C SER A 426 -15.11 19.54 -6.44
N THR A 427 -15.12 19.32 -5.12
CA THR A 427 -15.06 20.38 -4.10
C THR A 427 -13.63 20.75 -3.67
N LEU A 428 -12.62 20.03 -4.18
CA LEU A 428 -11.23 20.26 -3.82
C LEU A 428 -10.61 21.38 -4.67
N PRO A 429 -9.69 22.18 -4.09
CA PRO A 429 -9.01 23.28 -4.76
C PRO A 429 -7.85 22.78 -5.65
N PHE A 430 -8.07 21.71 -6.40
CA PHE A 430 -7.14 21.18 -7.42
C PHE A 430 -7.64 21.56 -8.82
N SER A 431 -6.73 21.53 -9.79
CA SER A 431 -7.10 21.73 -11.20
C SER A 431 -8.16 20.74 -11.65
N LEU A 432 -8.92 21.13 -12.67
CA LEU A 432 -9.88 20.24 -13.29
C LEU A 432 -9.18 19.00 -13.88
N GLY A 433 -7.99 19.18 -14.47
CA GLY A 433 -7.19 18.10 -15.02
C GLY A 433 -6.92 16.99 -14.01
N LEU A 434 -6.39 17.31 -12.83
CA LEU A 434 -6.10 16.30 -11.82
C LEU A 434 -7.37 15.61 -11.33
N LYS A 435 -8.43 16.38 -11.05
CA LYS A 435 -9.70 15.85 -10.56
C LYS A 435 -10.33 14.87 -11.55
N ASP A 436 -10.37 15.26 -12.82
CA ASP A 436 -10.95 14.47 -13.90
C ASP A 436 -10.14 13.20 -14.15
N THR A 437 -8.80 13.27 -14.07
CA THR A 437 -7.93 12.10 -14.22
C THR A 437 -8.10 11.10 -13.07
N ILE A 438 -8.22 11.56 -11.82
CA ILE A 438 -8.53 10.66 -10.69
C ILE A 438 -9.93 10.05 -10.87
N GLN A 439 -10.91 10.82 -11.37
CA GLN A 439 -12.26 10.33 -11.63
C GLN A 439 -12.32 9.30 -12.77
N GLU A 440 -11.52 9.46 -13.83
CA GLU A 440 -11.38 8.44 -14.89
C GLU A 440 -10.83 7.13 -14.34
N CYS A 441 -9.87 7.18 -13.39
CA CYS A 441 -9.40 5.97 -12.71
C CYS A 441 -10.51 5.31 -11.89
N LEU A 442 -11.36 6.14 -11.27
CA LEU A 442 -12.54 5.73 -10.51
C LEU A 442 -13.75 5.52 -11.42
N ARG A 443 -13.54 5.06 -12.66
CA ARG A 443 -14.59 4.60 -13.59
C ARG A 443 -14.58 3.09 -13.68
N VAL A 444 -15.70 2.51 -14.10
CA VAL A 444 -15.75 1.09 -14.47
C VAL A 444 -14.93 0.88 -15.76
N ARG A 445 -13.86 0.07 -15.68
CA ARG A 445 -13.06 -0.43 -16.83
C ARG A 445 -12.28 0.63 -17.61
N GLN A 446 -11.47 1.43 -16.92
CA GLN A 446 -10.54 2.35 -17.58
C GLN A 446 -9.26 1.63 -18.05
N SER A 447 -8.81 1.93 -19.28
CA SER A 447 -7.57 1.40 -19.83
C SER A 447 -6.34 2.13 -19.26
N ILE A 448 -5.31 1.37 -18.88
CA ILE A 448 -4.04 1.91 -18.38
C ILE A 448 -3.28 2.69 -19.47
N LEU A 449 -3.37 2.28 -20.75
CA LEU A 449 -2.70 2.95 -21.87
C LEU A 449 -3.33 4.32 -22.18
N THR A 450 -4.66 4.38 -22.18
CA THR A 450 -5.41 5.64 -22.33
C THR A 450 -5.08 6.58 -21.16
N LEU A 451 -4.95 6.01 -19.96
CA LEU A 451 -4.60 6.78 -18.78
C LEU A 451 -3.18 7.36 -18.86
N GLY A 452 -2.18 6.58 -19.28
CA GLY A 452 -0.80 7.05 -19.46
C GLY A 452 -0.70 8.26 -20.39
N THR A 453 -1.47 8.26 -21.49
CA THR A 453 -1.53 9.41 -22.41
C THR A 453 -2.14 10.67 -21.76
N THR A 454 -3.13 10.49 -20.89
CA THR A 454 -3.81 11.60 -20.21
C THR A 454 -3.01 12.12 -19.01
N ALA A 455 -2.18 11.25 -18.43
CA ALA A 455 -1.37 11.52 -17.24
C ALA A 455 -0.13 12.37 -17.49
N ASN A 456 0.30 12.50 -18.76
CA ASN A 456 1.45 13.31 -19.12
C ASN A 456 1.17 14.77 -18.73
N MET A 457 1.82 15.23 -17.66
CA MET A 457 1.53 16.54 -17.07
C MET A 457 1.56 17.65 -18.12
N PRO A 458 0.64 18.63 -18.07
CA PRO A 458 0.77 19.82 -18.89
C PRO A 458 2.11 20.49 -18.57
N GLY A 459 3.02 20.51 -19.55
CA GLY A 459 4.37 21.05 -19.37
C GLY A 459 4.34 22.49 -18.86
N GLY A 460 5.03 22.77 -17.76
CA GLY A 460 5.16 24.13 -17.23
C GLY A 460 5.10 24.31 -15.71
N VAL A 461 4.92 23.24 -14.92
CA VAL A 461 4.90 23.39 -13.45
C VAL A 461 6.33 23.49 -12.91
N GLY A 462 6.62 24.56 -12.14
CA GLY A 462 7.95 24.86 -11.62
C GLY A 462 8.54 23.79 -10.69
N LYS A 463 9.85 23.91 -10.40
CA LYS A 463 10.57 22.99 -9.48
C LYS A 463 9.89 22.96 -8.11
N GLU A 464 9.45 21.77 -7.68
CA GLU A 464 8.77 21.58 -6.40
C GLU A 464 9.77 21.63 -5.23
N GLN A 465 9.27 22.07 -4.07
CA GLN A 465 9.93 21.86 -2.77
C GLN A 465 9.38 20.61 -2.09
N TRP A 466 9.10 19.52 -2.83
CA TRP A 466 8.75 18.26 -2.18
C TRP A 466 9.95 17.88 -1.33
N SER A 467 9.85 18.05 -0.02
CA SER A 467 10.94 17.75 0.88
C SER A 467 10.79 16.29 1.26
N GLU A 468 11.88 15.52 1.19
CA GLU A 468 11.94 14.14 1.67
C GLU A 468 11.19 13.98 2.99
N LEU A 469 10.62 12.80 3.27
CA LEU A 469 9.91 12.57 4.54
C LEU A 469 10.77 12.87 5.77
N ASN A 470 12.10 12.77 5.59
CA ASN A 470 13.12 13.08 6.58
C ASN A 470 13.39 14.59 6.75
N ARG A 471 12.93 15.43 5.83
CA ARG A 471 13.07 16.89 5.89
C ARG A 471 11.78 17.50 6.44
N VAL A 472 11.92 18.26 7.51
CA VAL A 472 10.78 18.87 8.21
C VAL A 472 10.26 20.04 7.37
N GLU A 473 9.12 19.87 6.71
CA GLU A 473 8.37 20.99 6.11
C GLU A 473 8.06 22.04 7.19
N PRO A 474 8.27 23.33 6.93
CA PRO A 474 7.85 24.38 7.85
C PRO A 474 6.34 24.27 8.10
N LEU A 475 5.92 24.40 9.36
CA LEU A 475 4.51 24.47 9.72
C LEU A 475 3.91 25.72 9.08
N MET A 476 3.25 25.56 7.93
CA MET A 476 2.44 26.63 7.35
C MET A 476 1.34 26.97 8.37
N PRO A 477 1.05 28.25 8.64
CA PRO A 477 -0.13 28.63 9.42
C PRO A 477 -1.33 27.91 8.82
N ALA A 478 -1.99 27.08 9.64
CA ALA A 478 -2.98 26.12 9.18
C ALA A 478 -3.92 26.77 8.18
N ALA A 479 -3.79 26.44 6.89
CA ALA A 479 -4.77 26.80 5.89
C ALA A 479 -6.06 26.06 6.27
N MET A 480 -6.91 26.75 7.03
CA MET A 480 -8.17 26.28 7.60
C MET A 480 -9.22 26.04 6.51
N LEU A 481 -8.96 25.11 5.60
CA LEU A 481 -10.03 24.36 4.94
C LEU A 481 -10.18 23.03 5.67
N GLN A 482 -10.42 23.09 6.99
CA GLN A 482 -11.01 21.96 7.68
C GLN A 482 -12.45 21.88 7.19
N PHE A 483 -12.72 20.92 6.31
CA PHE A 483 -14.10 20.55 6.06
C PHE A 483 -14.70 20.13 7.41
N ARG A 484 -15.74 20.82 7.86
CA ARG A 484 -16.42 20.47 9.11
C ARG A 484 -16.98 19.05 8.96
N THR A 485 -16.25 18.08 9.50
CA THR A 485 -16.71 16.71 9.60
C THR A 485 -17.58 16.58 10.84
N VAL A 486 -18.79 16.07 10.65
CA VAL A 486 -19.70 15.69 11.72
C VAL A 486 -19.66 14.17 11.86
N LYS A 487 -19.63 13.65 13.09
CA LYS A 487 -19.78 12.21 13.30
C LYS A 487 -21.26 11.87 13.25
N LEU A 488 -21.71 11.24 12.17
CA LEU A 488 -23.09 10.80 12.02
C LEU A 488 -23.18 9.29 12.24
N LEU A 489 -24.32 8.84 12.79
CA LEU A 489 -24.62 7.42 12.87
C LEU A 489 -24.88 6.89 11.47
N CYS A 490 -24.40 5.68 11.19
CA CYS A 490 -24.78 4.97 10.00
C CYS A 490 -26.31 4.81 9.98
N THR A 491 -26.94 5.27 8.90
CA THR A 491 -28.40 5.29 8.79
C THR A 491 -28.98 3.95 8.34
N ARG A 492 -28.14 2.94 8.09
CA ARG A 492 -28.60 1.61 7.68
C ARG A 492 -29.21 0.87 8.87
N THR A 493 -30.42 0.35 8.69
CA THR A 493 -31.05 -0.61 9.60
C THR A 493 -30.48 -2.00 9.35
N GLU A 494 -30.08 -2.70 10.41
CA GLU A 494 -29.58 -4.07 10.30
C GLU A 494 -30.67 -5.01 9.75
N PHE A 495 -30.28 -5.98 8.91
CA PHE A 495 -31.19 -7.03 8.47
C PHE A 495 -31.70 -7.81 9.69
N ALA A 496 -32.98 -8.19 9.68
CA ALA A 496 -33.68 -8.90 10.77
C ALA A 496 -34.08 -8.07 12.01
N GLY A 497 -34.37 -6.77 11.86
CA GLY A 497 -35.06 -5.99 12.90
C GLY A 497 -34.21 -5.57 14.10
N ARG A 498 -32.89 -5.74 14.05
CA ARG A 498 -31.96 -5.46 15.18
C ARG A 498 -31.54 -3.98 15.33
N GLY A 499 -32.38 -3.04 14.88
CA GLY A 499 -32.12 -1.60 15.02
C GLY A 499 -31.14 -1.02 13.98
N ARG A 500 -30.82 0.28 14.13
CA ARG A 500 -29.87 0.99 13.25
C ARG A 500 -28.43 0.57 13.58
N CYS A 501 -27.58 0.52 12.55
CA CYS A 501 -26.16 0.28 12.70
C CYS A 501 -25.54 1.29 13.70
N GLY A 502 -24.91 0.78 14.77
CA GLY A 502 -24.28 1.60 15.80
C GLY A 502 -22.97 2.29 15.37
N ASN A 503 -22.46 2.03 14.16
CA ASN A 503 -21.20 2.62 13.72
C ASN A 503 -21.37 4.12 13.44
N ARG A 504 -20.43 4.92 13.93
CA ARG A 504 -20.32 6.34 13.60
C ARG A 504 -19.35 6.54 12.44
N VAL A 505 -19.71 7.44 11.54
CA VAL A 505 -18.95 7.77 10.33
C VAL A 505 -18.62 9.25 10.37
N LYS A 506 -17.38 9.61 10.01
CA LYS A 506 -17.04 11.01 9.76
C LYS A 506 -17.71 11.41 8.45
N TRP A 507 -18.62 12.37 8.52
CA TRP A 507 -19.43 12.84 7.39
C TRP A 507 -19.17 14.32 7.15
N ARG A 508 -18.97 14.75 5.89
CA ARG A 508 -18.80 16.19 5.59
C ARG A 508 -20.15 16.86 5.34
N ARG A 509 -20.38 18.00 5.99
CA ARG A 509 -21.54 18.87 5.71
C ARG A 509 -21.35 19.46 4.30
N GLY A 510 -22.19 19.08 3.33
CA GLY A 510 -22.14 19.58 1.94
C GLY A 510 -22.12 18.51 0.85
N GLY A 511 -21.86 17.24 1.18
CA GLY A 511 -22.07 16.14 0.22
C GLY A 511 -23.55 15.98 -0.10
N GLN A 512 -23.90 15.75 -1.36
CA GLN A 512 -25.29 15.54 -1.81
C GLN A 512 -26.01 14.54 -0.89
N GLY A 513 -27.26 14.87 -0.53
CA GLY A 513 -28.02 14.42 0.65
C GLY A 513 -28.39 12.93 0.75
N GLY A 514 -27.49 12.02 0.42
CA GLY A 514 -27.67 10.58 0.59
C GLY A 514 -27.51 10.11 2.04
N PRO A 515 -28.02 8.91 2.37
CA PRO A 515 -27.87 8.27 3.67
C PRO A 515 -26.40 8.02 4.05
N VAL A 516 -26.04 8.31 5.31
CA VAL A 516 -24.69 8.07 5.85
C VAL A 516 -24.49 6.57 6.05
N ARG A 517 -23.50 5.98 5.38
CA ARG A 517 -23.14 4.57 5.56
C ARG A 517 -21.73 4.47 6.14
N CYS A 518 -21.47 3.46 6.97
CA CYS A 518 -20.10 3.16 7.43
C CYS A 518 -19.45 2.14 6.50
N TRP A 519 -18.13 1.93 6.63
CA TRP A 519 -17.38 0.97 5.81
C TRP A 519 -17.96 -0.46 5.79
N LYS A 520 -18.62 -0.90 6.86
CA LYS A 520 -19.32 -2.21 6.90
C LYS A 520 -20.58 -2.25 6.01
N HIS A 521 -21.10 -1.08 5.65
CA HIS A 521 -22.32 -0.85 4.87
C HIS A 521 -22.08 -0.09 3.56
N TRP A 522 -20.85 0.35 3.28
CA TRP A 522 -20.39 0.76 1.93
C TRP A 522 -20.31 -0.44 1.00
N ASP A 523 -20.04 -1.58 1.62
CA ASP A 523 -19.98 -2.84 0.98
C ASP A 523 -21.37 -3.32 0.57
N THR A 524 -21.67 -3.21 -0.72
CA THR A 524 -22.90 -3.73 -1.28
C THR A 524 -22.91 -5.28 -1.35
N ARG A 525 -21.75 -5.95 -1.15
CA ARG A 525 -21.60 -7.42 -1.01
C ARG A 525 -22.46 -8.02 0.11
N ARG A 526 -22.82 -7.25 1.14
CA ARG A 526 -23.57 -7.72 2.33
C ARG A 526 -25.08 -7.47 2.28
N TYR A 527 -25.59 -6.78 1.26
CA TYR A 527 -26.96 -6.29 1.27
C TYR A 527 -27.61 -6.46 -0.09
N PRO A 528 -28.13 -7.67 -0.39
CA PRO A 528 -29.01 -7.83 -1.54
C PRO A 528 -30.26 -6.96 -1.30
N PHE A 529 -30.81 -6.42 -2.38
CA PHE A 529 -32.08 -5.69 -2.49
C PHE A 529 -32.04 -4.16 -2.23
N GLY A 530 -32.15 -3.40 -3.32
CA GLY A 530 -33.37 -2.65 -3.57
C GLY A 530 -34.08 -3.30 -4.76
N GLY A 531 -35.33 -3.73 -4.59
CA GLY A 531 -36.15 -4.18 -5.71
C GLY A 531 -36.36 -3.02 -6.69
N VAL A 532 -36.09 -3.30 -7.96
CA VAL A 532 -36.85 -2.78 -9.11
C VAL A 532 -37.31 -4.01 -9.86
#